data_AF-H3ZCX5-F1
#
_entry.id   AF-H3ZCX5-F1
#
_cell.length_a   1.000
_cell.length_b   1.000
_cell.length_c   1.000
_cell.angle_alpha   90.00
_cell.angle_beta   90.00
_cell.angle_gamma   90.00
#
_symmetry.space_group_name_H-M   'P 1'
#
loop_
_entity.id
_entity.type
_entity.pdbx_description
1 polymer ?
#
loop_
_entity_poly.entity_id
_entity_poly.type
_entity_poly.pdbx_seq_one_letter_code
_entity_poly.pdbx_strand_id
1 'polypeptide(L)'
;MSDNRLFLLYDPSFDEMDAEGCPGFGYVLLFSEQDAEQFTPGENPSCAAVSMLFTDHADGSISGDLLGWAHLDDPVFQRYPLGHFLALMEQAAQVAINAYRQVHQVPDKLVAVHLADDDLLQFDVQFLDLQLTDQQAETQLAQQLMLGRPYLDS
;
A
#
# COMPACT_ATOMS: atom_id res chain seq x y z
N MET A 1 16.40 19.01 3.38
CA MET A 1 15.12 18.86 2.66
C MET A 1 14.34 17.87 3.49
N SER A 2 13.24 18.29 4.11
CA SER A 2 12.47 17.43 5.01
C SER A 2 11.91 16.27 4.20
N ASP A 3 12.23 15.04 4.58
CA ASP A 3 11.70 13.84 3.96
C ASP A 3 10.20 13.75 4.26
N ASN A 4 9.37 14.27 3.35
CA ASN A 4 7.91 14.14 3.40
C ASN A 4 7.50 12.79 2.79
N ARG A 5 8.14 11.71 3.23
CA ARG A 5 7.83 10.34 2.81
C ARG A 5 7.02 9.66 3.90
N LEU A 6 5.98 8.94 3.47
CA LEU A 6 5.18 8.09 4.34
C LEU A 6 5.34 6.65 3.89
N PHE A 7 5.44 5.73 4.84
CA PHE A 7 5.78 4.35 4.59
C PHE A 7 4.62 3.48 5.04
N LEU A 8 3.94 2.80 4.13
CA LEU A 8 2.99 1.74 4.48
C LEU A 8 3.70 0.40 4.32
N LEU A 9 3.75 -0.38 5.40
CA LEU A 9 4.33 -1.72 5.40
C LEU A 9 3.21 -2.74 5.53
N TYR A 10 3.25 -3.74 4.67
CA TYR A 10 2.31 -4.84 4.72
C TYR A 10 2.53 -5.66 5.99
N ASP A 11 1.45 -5.94 6.70
CA ASP A 11 1.45 -6.77 7.89
C ASP A 11 0.38 -7.86 7.73
N PRO A 12 0.79 -9.09 7.38
CA PRO A 12 -0.13 -10.19 7.11
C PRO A 12 -0.89 -10.66 8.35
N SER A 13 -0.50 -10.22 9.56
CA SER A 13 -1.25 -10.57 10.77
C SER A 13 -2.68 -10.00 10.79
N PHE A 14 -2.96 -8.96 9.99
CA PHE A 14 -4.30 -8.41 9.84
C PHE A 14 -5.11 -9.09 8.73
N ASP A 15 -4.52 -9.89 7.85
CA ASP A 15 -5.23 -10.52 6.73
C ASP A 15 -6.23 -11.59 7.19
N GLU A 16 -6.03 -12.14 8.38
CA GLU A 16 -6.98 -13.06 9.02
C GLU A 16 -8.18 -12.34 9.66
N MET A 17 -8.17 -11.00 9.70
CA MET A 17 -9.33 -10.23 10.16
C MET A 17 -10.43 -10.36 9.11
N ASP A 18 -11.51 -11.07 9.47
CA ASP A 18 -12.61 -11.41 8.59
C ASP A 18 -13.24 -10.17 7.94
N ALA A 19 -12.86 -9.90 6.69
CA ALA A 19 -13.46 -8.89 5.84
C ALA A 19 -14.67 -9.47 5.10
N GLU A 20 -15.58 -10.08 5.86
CA GLU A 20 -16.84 -10.67 5.35
C GLU A 20 -16.64 -11.66 4.18
N GLY A 21 -15.58 -12.47 4.25
CA GLY A 21 -15.22 -13.42 3.18
C GLY A 21 -14.57 -12.79 1.94
N CYS A 22 -14.19 -11.52 1.98
CA CYS A 22 -13.37 -10.85 0.96
C CYS A 22 -11.88 -10.88 1.35
N PRO A 23 -10.95 -10.83 0.38
CA PRO A 23 -9.53 -10.65 0.67
C PRO A 23 -9.29 -9.31 1.39
N GLY A 24 -8.66 -9.37 2.56
CA GLY A 24 -8.19 -8.22 3.32
C GLY A 24 -6.67 -8.15 3.33
N PHE A 25 -6.12 -6.94 3.23
CA PHE A 25 -4.69 -6.67 3.21
C PHE A 25 -4.33 -5.64 4.29
N GLY A 26 -3.58 -6.09 5.30
CA GLY A 26 -3.15 -5.27 6.42
C GLY A 26 -1.98 -4.36 6.10
N TYR A 27 -2.07 -3.08 6.44
CA TYR A 27 -0.95 -2.15 6.32
C TYR A 27 -0.75 -1.31 7.59
N VAL A 28 0.52 -1.06 7.92
CA VAL A 28 0.93 -0.15 8.99
C VAL A 28 1.63 1.05 8.39
N LEU A 29 1.06 2.23 8.59
CA LEU A 29 1.63 3.51 8.19
C LEU A 29 2.60 4.03 9.25
N LEU A 30 3.80 4.34 8.80
CA LEU A 30 4.92 4.88 9.56
C LEU A 30 5.40 6.19 8.94
N PHE A 31 5.90 7.07 9.81
CA PHE A 31 6.18 8.47 9.48
C PHE A 31 7.67 8.78 9.27
N SER A 32 8.55 7.79 9.44
CA SER A 32 9.98 7.93 9.22
C SER A 32 10.58 6.67 8.61
N GLU A 33 11.66 6.85 7.86
CA GLU A 33 12.39 5.73 7.25
C GLU A 33 13.03 4.83 8.32
N GLN A 34 13.53 5.42 9.40
CA GLN A 34 14.13 4.69 10.50
C GLN A 34 13.12 3.76 11.18
N ASP A 35 11.90 4.24 11.42
CA ASP A 35 10.82 3.42 12.00
C ASP A 35 10.39 2.32 11.03
N ALA A 36 10.35 2.62 9.73
CA ALA A 36 10.03 1.64 8.70
C ALA A 36 11.08 0.51 8.59
N GLU A 37 12.36 0.81 8.79
CA GLU A 37 13.42 -0.19 8.81
C GLU A 37 13.41 -1.08 10.07
N GLN A 38 12.86 -0.58 11.17
CA GLN A 38 12.81 -1.31 12.46
C GLN A 38 11.47 -2.02 12.69
N PHE A 39 10.48 -1.75 11.85
CA PHE A 39 9.17 -2.37 11.94
C PHE A 39 9.24 -3.88 11.73
N THR A 40 8.50 -4.61 12.55
CA THR A 40 8.34 -6.06 12.47
C THR A 40 6.84 -6.37 12.40
N PRO A 41 6.36 -7.04 11.32
CA PRO A 41 4.96 -7.44 11.21
C PRO A 41 4.50 -8.31 12.38
N GLY A 42 3.26 -8.12 12.82
CA GLY A 42 2.64 -8.85 13.94
C GLY A 42 3.05 -8.35 15.33
N GLU A 43 3.93 -7.35 15.43
CA GLU A 43 4.28 -6.69 16.68
C GLU A 43 3.68 -5.28 16.76
N ASN A 44 3.37 -4.84 17.99
CA ASN A 44 2.92 -3.47 18.18
C ASN A 44 4.08 -2.49 17.91
N PRO A 45 3.88 -1.46 17.07
CA PRO A 45 4.89 -0.45 16.82
C PRO A 45 5.31 0.26 18.12
N SER A 46 6.61 0.46 18.31
CA SER A 46 7.18 1.23 19.43
C SER A 46 7.22 2.75 19.17
N CYS A 47 6.64 3.17 18.05
CA CYS A 47 6.61 4.53 17.53
C CYS A 47 5.20 4.90 17.05
N ALA A 48 5.01 6.16 16.63
CA ALA A 48 3.76 6.62 16.05
C ALA A 48 3.44 5.84 14.77
N ALA A 49 2.26 5.21 14.74
CA ALA A 49 1.84 4.39 13.63
C ALA A 49 0.32 4.35 13.48
N VAL A 50 -0.17 4.05 12.28
CA VAL A 50 -1.60 3.85 11.99
C VAL A 50 -1.78 2.54 11.24
N SER A 51 -2.55 1.62 11.81
CA SER A 51 -2.91 0.35 11.19
C SER A 51 -4.19 0.51 10.37
N MET A 52 -4.20 -0.07 9.18
CA MET A 52 -5.27 -0.01 8.19
C MET A 52 -5.50 -1.39 7.58
N LEU A 53 -6.73 -1.67 7.17
CA LEU A 53 -7.12 -2.88 6.44
C LEU A 53 -7.70 -2.46 5.09
N PHE A 54 -7.15 -2.98 4.00
CA PHE A 54 -7.67 -2.76 2.66
C PHE A 54 -8.43 -3.98 2.19
N THR A 55 -9.68 -3.82 1.76
CA THR A 55 -10.54 -4.94 1.35
C THR A 55 -10.83 -4.88 -0.15
N ASP A 56 -10.61 -6.01 -0.82
CA ASP A 56 -10.99 -6.23 -2.22
C ASP A 56 -12.38 -6.88 -2.28
N HIS A 57 -13.43 -6.10 -2.54
CA HIS A 57 -14.80 -6.60 -2.57
C HIS A 57 -15.10 -7.38 -3.85
N ALA A 58 -15.98 -8.38 -3.73
CA ALA A 58 -16.37 -9.24 -4.86
C ALA A 58 -17.08 -8.47 -6.00
N ASP A 59 -17.65 -7.30 -5.73
CA ASP A 59 -18.26 -6.42 -6.74
C ASP A 59 -17.23 -5.55 -7.50
N GLY A 60 -15.95 -5.69 -7.16
CA GLY A 60 -14.84 -4.95 -7.75
C GLY A 60 -14.51 -3.66 -7.01
N SER A 61 -15.30 -3.26 -6.01
CA SER A 61 -15.02 -2.09 -5.17
C SER A 61 -13.86 -2.34 -4.19
N ILE A 62 -13.27 -1.25 -3.71
CA ILE A 62 -12.15 -1.26 -2.77
C ILE A 62 -12.52 -0.38 -1.59
N SER A 63 -12.29 -0.87 -0.38
CA SER A 63 -12.43 -0.07 0.83
C SER A 63 -11.15 -0.10 1.66
N GLY A 64 -10.98 0.93 2.50
CA GLY A 64 -9.93 1.00 3.51
C GLY A 64 -10.56 1.30 4.87
N ASP A 65 -10.27 0.47 5.86
CA ASP A 65 -10.71 0.61 7.23
C ASP A 65 -9.54 0.96 8.15
N LEU A 66 -9.76 1.90 9.06
CA LEU A 66 -8.79 2.25 10.10
C LEU A 66 -8.93 1.25 11.26
N LEU A 67 -7.88 0.49 11.56
CA LEU A 67 -7.89 -0.50 12.62
C LEU A 67 -7.48 0.08 13.98
N GLY A 68 -6.48 0.96 14.00
CA GLY A 68 -5.97 1.51 15.26
C GLY A 68 -4.74 2.38 15.10
N TRP A 69 -4.42 3.17 16.13
CA TRP A 69 -3.25 4.06 16.16
C TRP A 69 -2.34 3.67 17.32
N ALA A 70 -1.03 3.73 17.10
CA ALA A 70 0.00 3.61 18.13
C ALA A 70 0.58 4.98 18.47
N HIS A 71 0.90 5.22 19.76
CA HIS A 71 1.51 6.47 20.24
C HIS A 71 0.77 7.74 19.79
N LEU A 72 -0.56 7.74 19.97
CA LEU A 72 -1.51 8.82 19.62
C LEU A 72 -1.12 10.23 20.11
N ASP A 73 -0.32 10.31 21.18
CA ASP A 73 0.18 11.54 21.78
C ASP A 73 1.39 12.14 21.02
N ASP A 74 1.93 11.44 20.03
CA ASP A 74 3.06 11.91 19.24
C ASP A 74 2.69 13.16 18.40
N PRO A 75 3.52 14.22 18.42
CA PRO A 75 3.27 15.45 17.67
C PRO A 75 3.22 15.27 16.14
N VAL A 76 3.65 14.13 15.60
CA VAL A 76 3.55 13.83 14.17
C VAL A 76 2.10 13.89 13.67
N PHE A 77 1.14 13.46 14.48
CA PHE A 77 -0.29 13.50 14.11
C PHE A 77 -0.83 14.93 13.99
N GLN A 78 -0.15 15.93 14.55
CA GLN A 78 -0.51 17.33 14.35
C GLN A 78 -0.01 17.90 13.02
N ARG A 79 0.95 17.22 12.37
CA ARG A 79 1.50 17.61 11.07
C ARG A 79 0.63 17.16 9.90
N TYR A 80 -0.20 16.14 10.11
CA TYR A 80 -1.02 15.53 9.08
C TYR A 80 -2.51 15.69 9.44
N PRO A 81 -3.29 16.50 8.71
CA PRO A 81 -4.72 16.58 8.94
C PRO A 81 -5.40 15.25 8.58
N LEU A 82 -6.52 14.93 9.24
CA LEU A 82 -7.26 13.69 9.01
C LEU A 82 -7.63 13.47 7.54
N GLY A 83 -7.96 14.53 6.80
CA GLY A 83 -8.27 14.43 5.38
C GLY A 83 -7.11 13.89 4.54
N HIS A 84 -5.86 14.22 4.87
CA HIS A 84 -4.68 13.69 4.17
C HIS A 84 -4.49 12.20 4.48
N PHE A 85 -4.76 11.78 5.72
CA PHE A 85 -4.71 10.36 6.07
C PHE A 85 -5.73 9.54 5.30
N LEU A 86 -6.97 10.04 5.20
CA LEU A 86 -8.03 9.36 4.46
C LEU A 86 -7.71 9.27 2.96
N ALA A 87 -7.23 10.36 2.35
CA ALA A 87 -6.82 10.35 0.94
C ALA A 87 -5.64 9.39 0.70
N LEU A 88 -4.66 9.38 1.60
CA LEU A 88 -3.52 8.44 1.53
C LEU A 88 -3.98 6.99 1.66
N MET A 89 -4.87 6.70 2.60
CA MET A 89 -5.44 5.37 2.80
C MET A 89 -6.18 4.89 1.55
N GLU A 90 -7.07 5.72 1.01
CA GLU A 90 -7.87 5.40 -0.18
C GLU A 90 -6.97 5.10 -1.39
N GLN A 91 -5.98 5.95 -1.65
CA GLN A 91 -5.08 5.77 -2.79
C GLN A 91 -4.12 4.60 -2.57
N ALA A 92 -3.61 4.40 -1.35
CA ALA A 92 -2.76 3.25 -1.03
C ALA A 92 -3.51 1.93 -1.19
N ALA A 93 -4.78 1.85 -0.75
CA ALA A 93 -5.63 0.69 -0.94
C ALA A 93 -5.82 0.38 -2.43
N GLN A 94 -6.08 1.42 -3.23
CA GLN A 94 -6.22 1.28 -4.66
C GLN A 94 -4.94 0.75 -5.33
N VAL A 95 -3.76 1.21 -4.91
CA VAL A 95 -2.47 0.72 -5.41
C VAL A 95 -2.20 -0.71 -4.98
N ALA A 96 -2.34 -1.03 -3.69
CA ALA A 96 -2.08 -2.36 -3.14
C ALA A 96 -2.95 -3.43 -3.82
N ILE A 97 -4.26 -3.19 -3.89
CA ILE A 97 -5.22 -4.16 -4.43
C ILE A 97 -5.07 -4.28 -5.94
N ASN A 98 -4.80 -3.19 -6.67
CA ASN A 98 -4.53 -3.31 -8.10
C ASN A 98 -3.24 -4.09 -8.38
N ALA A 99 -2.19 -3.89 -7.60
CA ALA A 99 -0.98 -4.69 -7.71
C ALA A 99 -1.28 -6.18 -7.47
N TYR A 100 -2.01 -6.49 -6.39
CA TYR A 100 -2.46 -7.86 -6.11
C TYR A 100 -3.29 -8.46 -7.26
N ARG A 101 -4.25 -7.72 -7.82
CA ARG A 101 -5.07 -8.20 -8.94
C ARG A 101 -4.25 -8.44 -10.22
N GLN A 102 -3.17 -7.70 -10.44
CA GLN A 102 -2.35 -7.80 -11.66
C GLN A 102 -1.27 -8.88 -11.57
N VAL A 103 -0.56 -8.97 -10.45
CA VAL A 103 0.59 -9.86 -10.29
C VAL A 103 0.40 -10.94 -9.22
N HIS A 104 -0.78 -11.02 -8.61
CA HIS A 104 -1.13 -11.96 -7.53
C HIS A 104 -0.17 -11.91 -6.34
N GLN A 105 0.41 -10.74 -6.09
CA GLN A 105 1.30 -10.49 -4.95
C GLN A 105 0.93 -9.16 -4.31
N VAL A 106 0.94 -9.16 -2.98
CA VAL A 106 0.67 -7.97 -2.17
C VAL A 106 1.97 -7.19 -2.01
N PRO A 107 2.01 -5.88 -2.28
CA PRO A 107 3.21 -5.08 -2.05
C PRO A 107 3.63 -5.08 -0.59
N ASP A 108 4.85 -5.51 -0.30
CA ASP A 108 5.41 -5.49 1.05
C ASP A 108 5.53 -4.07 1.61
N LYS A 109 5.77 -3.10 0.72
CA LYS A 109 5.98 -1.71 1.11
C LYS A 109 5.48 -0.75 0.04
N LEU A 110 4.72 0.26 0.47
CA LEU A 110 4.30 1.40 -0.33
C LEU A 110 4.90 2.67 0.27
N VAL A 111 5.63 3.44 -0.54
CA VAL A 111 6.20 4.72 -0.09
C VAL A 111 5.48 5.84 -0.80
N ALA A 112 4.69 6.62 -0.07
CA ALA A 112 4.08 7.82 -0.60
C ALA A 112 5.16 8.91 -0.73
N VAL A 113 5.39 9.35 -1.97
CA VAL A 113 6.33 10.43 -2.32
C VAL A 113 5.54 11.64 -2.79
N HIS A 114 6.03 12.84 -2.43
CA HIS A 114 5.42 14.12 -2.80
C HIS A 114 3.98 14.34 -2.28
N LEU A 115 3.83 14.45 -0.96
CA LEU A 115 2.57 14.81 -0.26
C LEU A 115 2.10 16.27 -0.49
N ALA A 116 2.60 16.97 -1.51
CA ALA A 116 2.33 18.40 -1.71
C ALA A 116 1.03 18.58 -2.48
N ASP A 117 -0.01 19.14 -1.82
CA ASP A 117 -1.28 19.78 -2.24
C ASP A 117 -2.04 19.35 -3.52
N ASP A 118 -1.45 18.60 -4.44
CA ASP A 118 -2.09 18.04 -5.64
C ASP A 118 -2.73 16.68 -5.30
N ASP A 119 -3.97 16.52 -5.72
CA ASP A 119 -4.90 15.44 -5.39
C ASP A 119 -4.42 13.99 -5.68
N LEU A 120 -3.22 13.79 -6.25
CA LEU A 120 -2.69 12.49 -6.62
C LEU A 120 -1.34 12.22 -5.92
N LEU A 121 -1.38 11.31 -4.95
CA LEU A 121 -0.19 10.79 -4.31
C LEU A 121 0.52 9.82 -5.24
N GLN A 122 1.83 9.98 -5.35
CA GLN A 122 2.66 9.01 -6.03
C GLN A 122 3.15 7.97 -5.01
N PHE A 123 2.99 6.69 -5.33
CA PHE A 123 3.50 5.59 -4.53
C PHE A 123 4.65 4.88 -5.24
N ASP A 124 5.78 4.76 -4.55
CA ASP A 124 6.79 3.77 -4.90
C ASP A 124 6.39 2.42 -4.29
N VAL A 125 6.28 1.39 -5.13
CA VAL A 125 5.74 0.07 -4.78
C VAL A 125 6.90 -0.93 -4.73
N GLN A 126 7.13 -1.50 -3.55
CA GLN A 126 8.24 -2.41 -3.30
C GLN A 126 7.72 -3.78 -2.90
N PHE A 127 8.33 -4.81 -3.49
CA PHE A 127 8.10 -6.21 -3.14
C PHE A 127 9.46 -6.81 -2.71
N LEU A 128 9.52 -7.43 -1.54
CA LEU A 128 10.74 -8.00 -0.95
C LEU A 128 11.09 -9.35 -1.57
N ASP A 129 10.10 -10.19 -1.84
CA ASP A 129 10.27 -11.57 -2.32
C ASP A 129 9.96 -11.76 -3.81
N LEU A 130 9.69 -10.68 -4.54
CA LEU A 130 9.38 -10.74 -5.97
C LEU A 130 10.69 -10.91 -6.76
N GLN A 131 11.24 -12.12 -6.69
CA GLN A 131 12.12 -12.64 -7.73
C GLN A 131 11.26 -12.84 -8.98
N LEU A 132 11.02 -11.76 -9.72
CA LEU A 132 10.75 -11.89 -11.15
C LEU A 132 11.91 -12.73 -11.67
N THR A 133 11.65 -13.97 -12.05
CA THR A 133 12.61 -14.71 -12.86
C THR A 133 12.63 -13.94 -14.18
N ASP A 134 13.57 -13.00 -14.27
CA ASP A 134 13.55 -11.74 -15.05
C ASP A 134 13.18 -11.85 -16.53
N GLN A 135 13.11 -13.05 -17.11
CA GLN A 135 12.74 -13.23 -18.51
C GLN A 135 11.28 -13.55 -18.75
N GLN A 136 10.61 -14.31 -17.86
CA GLN A 136 9.26 -14.80 -18.17
C GLN A 136 8.18 -13.80 -17.78
N ALA A 137 8.38 -13.08 -16.68
CA ALA A 137 7.42 -12.09 -16.20
C ALA A 137 7.40 -10.82 -17.05
N GLU A 138 8.56 -10.30 -17.49
CA GLU A 138 8.60 -9.21 -18.47
C GLU A 138 7.93 -9.62 -19.79
N THR A 139 8.15 -10.86 -20.24
CA THR A 139 7.54 -11.36 -21.48
C THR A 139 6.02 -11.50 -21.35
N GLN A 140 5.50 -11.95 -20.20
CA GLN A 140 4.06 -12.02 -19.95
C GLN A 140 3.43 -10.63 -19.80
N LEU A 141 4.10 -9.71 -19.10
CA LEU A 141 3.65 -8.32 -18.96
C LEU A 141 3.61 -7.62 -20.33
N ALA A 142 4.66 -7.79 -21.15
CA ALA A 142 4.72 -7.29 -22.52
C ALA A 142 3.62 -7.90 -23.41
N GLN A 143 3.34 -9.20 -23.27
CA GLN A 143 2.25 -9.86 -23.99
C GLN A 143 0.87 -9.35 -23.56
N GLN A 144 0.64 -9.12 -22.28
CA GLN A 144 -0.62 -8.56 -21.78
C GLN A 144 -0.84 -7.10 -22.22
N LEU A 145 0.23 -6.30 -22.26
CA LEU A 145 0.18 -4.93 -22.79
C LEU A 145 -0.04 -4.88 -24.31
N MET A 146 0.39 -5.91 -25.05
CA MET A 146 0.14 -6.05 -26.49
C MET A 146 -1.25 -6.58 -26.83
N LEU A 147 -1.86 -7.39 -25.97
CA LEU A 147 -3.23 -7.92 -26.16
C LEU A 147 -4.32 -6.83 -26.09
N GLY A 148 -4.01 -5.66 -25.52
CA GLY A 148 -4.92 -4.52 -25.40
C GLY A 148 -4.88 -3.50 -26.55
N ARG A 149 -4.05 -3.67 -27.58
CA ARG A 149 -3.95 -2.71 -28.71
C ARG A 149 -4.29 -3.36 -30.05
N PRO A 150 -5.47 -3.08 -30.64
CA PRO A 150 -5.85 -3.61 -31.93
C PRO A 150 -5.25 -2.77 -33.07
N TYR A 151 -3.95 -2.56 -33.12
CA TYR A 151 -3.30 -1.97 -34.30
C TYR A 151 -1.85 -2.43 -34.38
N LEU A 152 -1.59 -3.36 -35.30
CA LEU A 152 -0.48 -3.35 -36.27
C LEU A 152 -0.59 -4.62 -37.14
N ASP A 153 -1.72 -4.78 -37.82
CA ASP A 153 -1.72 -5.46 -39.12
C ASP A 153 -1.45 -4.36 -40.15
N SER A 154 -0.21 -4.30 -40.63
CA SER A 154 0.22 -3.63 -41.87
C SER A 154 1.56 -4.22 -42.31
#